data_AF-A0A7C8P204-F1
#
_entry.id   AF-A0A7C8P204-F1
#
_cell.length_a   1.000
_cell.length_b   1.000
_cell.length_c   1.000
_cell.angle_alpha   90.00
_cell.angle_beta   90.00
_cell.angle_gamma   90.00
#
_symmetry.space_group_name_H-M   'P 1'
#
loop_
_entity.id
_entity.type
_entity.pdbx_description
1 polymer ?
#
loop_
_entity_poly.entity_id
_entity_poly.type
_entity_poly.pdbx_seq_one_letter_code
_entity_poly.pdbx_strand_id
1 'polypeptide(L)'
;MSTSTQRNVADLTNWFLNAKRSLNSVTYCTRGNEIITTTRNSLIDASIMSSRASFLQSGIKDELKLLQTANSVMENQRELVRKDFQNSLGMLDEADQRLDETLTTLRRTEVEGAFSAVEGTGEEGQQRCLYDFVDEDGIENLKSQLKGVIDQVQETDEVFESHLDPFTVLIASITESLSSLSKKSAIPDLVIAIRPSLELMEEHASVMASLLESLAKHYDLCSLALKRAESHDGGISSQEGDPETEEDIANMLAVLEKDAGEVDDVVNEIKERLDEMEATGILVERTLQDIGDHYRAVLALLEKMHEGQSILMDCTIQSKDFVQKQNDNQRVIAERLDELQRLTDHYVLFGDAYDALLVEVGRRIAVQRQKDAIIQEALAQIDMLNERDLNEREQFRSEYGDFLPSDIWPGLSDPPGAYTVQRMDAWEIPEIKQGVIENAMTRRAAAISSGVRQF
;
A
#
# COMPACT_ATOMS: atom_id res chain seq x y z
N MET A 1 29.15 98.75 36.16
CA MET A 1 29.78 97.43 36.36
C MET A 1 28.90 96.46 37.14
N SER A 2 28.00 96.89 38.03
CA SER A 2 27.14 95.95 38.79
C SER A 2 25.98 95.31 38.00
N THR A 3 25.49 95.95 36.93
CA THR A 3 24.38 95.43 36.10
C THR A 3 24.79 94.35 35.10
N SER A 4 26.05 94.34 34.65
CA SER A 4 26.61 93.28 33.80
C SER A 4 26.88 92.00 34.59
N THR A 5 27.37 92.13 35.83
CA THR A 5 27.63 90.99 36.72
C THR A 5 26.33 90.30 37.15
N GLN A 6 25.26 91.06 37.46
CA GLN A 6 23.94 90.47 37.79
C GLN A 6 23.28 89.77 36.59
N ARG A 7 23.50 90.25 35.36
CA ARG A 7 22.98 89.62 34.14
C ARG A 7 23.68 88.30 33.86
N ASN A 8 25.00 88.26 34.01
CA ASN A 8 25.80 87.03 33.87
C ASN A 8 25.40 85.93 34.87
N VAL A 9 25.05 86.26 36.12
CA VAL A 9 24.60 85.26 37.11
C VAL A 9 23.22 84.70 36.78
N ALA A 10 22.29 85.53 36.29
CA ALA A 10 20.97 85.07 35.86
C ALA A 10 21.05 84.15 34.62
N ASP A 11 21.92 84.47 33.67
CA ASP A 11 22.13 83.65 32.48
C ASP A 11 22.84 82.32 32.83
N LEU A 12 23.85 82.34 33.70
CA LEU A 12 24.53 81.14 34.22
C LEU A 12 23.60 80.19 34.98
N THR A 13 22.70 80.73 35.81
CA THR A 13 21.72 79.90 36.54
C THR A 13 20.71 79.26 35.58
N ASN A 14 20.32 79.96 34.51
CA ASN A 14 19.45 79.41 33.47
C ASN A 14 20.16 78.31 32.65
N TRP A 15 21.41 78.54 32.24
CA TRP A 15 22.23 77.53 31.56
C TRP A 15 22.43 76.29 32.43
N PHE A 16 22.71 76.46 33.73
CA PHE A 16 22.83 75.37 34.68
C PHE A 16 21.52 74.57 34.83
N LEU A 17 20.37 75.25 34.93
CA LEU A 17 19.07 74.59 35.02
C LEU A 17 18.71 73.84 33.72
N ASN A 18 19.03 74.41 32.56
CA ASN A 18 18.84 73.77 31.27
C ASN A 18 19.76 72.56 31.09
N ALA A 19 21.05 72.68 31.46
CA ALA A 19 21.99 71.56 31.47
C ALA A 19 21.56 70.44 32.44
N LYS A 20 21.03 70.79 33.62
CA LYS A 20 20.47 69.81 34.55
C LYS A 20 19.23 69.10 33.99
N ARG A 21 18.38 69.83 33.25
CA ARG A 21 17.21 69.25 32.59
C ARG A 21 17.60 68.37 31.41
N SER A 22 18.59 68.76 30.62
CA SER A 22 19.07 67.99 29.47
C SER A 22 19.72 66.67 29.89
N LEU A 23 20.30 66.58 31.10
CA LEU A 23 20.76 65.31 31.68
C LEU A 23 19.65 64.27 31.89
N ASN A 24 18.37 64.65 31.90
CA ASN A 24 17.27 63.68 31.89
C ASN A 24 17.24 62.83 30.58
N SER A 25 18.00 63.24 29.54
CA SER A 25 18.25 62.44 28.33
C SER A 25 18.97 61.11 28.61
N VAL A 26 19.52 60.91 29.81
CA VAL A 26 19.99 59.61 30.29
C VAL A 26 18.91 58.52 30.15
N THR A 27 17.62 58.87 30.31
CA THR A 27 16.49 57.94 30.15
C THR A 27 16.36 57.42 28.72
N TYR A 28 16.67 58.24 27.71
CA TYR A 28 16.70 57.82 26.31
C TYR A 28 17.87 56.86 26.05
N CYS A 29 19.05 57.15 26.62
CA CYS A 29 20.22 56.29 26.49
C CYS A 29 20.02 54.93 27.19
N THR A 30 19.40 54.91 28.38
CA THR A 30 19.06 53.64 29.05
C THR A 30 18.07 52.83 28.23
N ARG A 31 17.05 53.48 27.64
CA ARG A 31 16.07 52.82 26.76
C ARG A 31 16.72 52.25 25.51
N GLY A 32 17.60 53.00 24.85
CA GLY A 32 18.36 52.51 23.68
C GLY A 32 19.19 51.27 24.03
N ASN A 33 19.87 51.28 25.19
CA ASN A 33 20.65 50.13 25.64
C ASN A 33 19.79 48.91 26.00
N GLU A 34 18.58 49.11 26.55
CA GLU A 34 17.59 48.05 26.77
C GLU A 34 17.14 47.40 25.45
N ILE A 35 16.89 48.21 24.41
CA ILE A 35 16.51 47.73 23.07
C ILE A 35 17.61 46.84 22.48
N ILE A 36 18.87 47.30 22.54
CA ILE A 36 20.02 46.51 22.06
C ILE A 36 20.16 45.21 22.84
N THR A 37 20.10 45.28 24.18
CA THR A 37 20.28 44.10 25.04
C THR A 37 19.18 43.06 24.79
N THR A 38 17.93 43.51 24.71
CA THR A 38 16.79 42.65 24.36
C THR A 38 16.98 42.04 22.97
N THR A 39 17.37 42.84 21.98
CA THR A 39 17.58 42.37 20.61
C THR A 39 18.71 41.33 20.52
N ARG A 40 19.84 41.53 21.23
CA ARG A 40 20.92 40.54 21.28
C ARG A 40 20.47 39.21 21.88
N ASN A 41 19.72 39.26 22.99
CA ASN A 41 19.21 38.05 23.63
C ASN A 41 18.25 37.30 22.69
N SER A 42 17.29 38.01 22.09
CA SER A 42 16.34 37.40 21.16
C SER A 42 17.01 36.88 19.88
N LEU A 43 18.09 37.50 19.41
CA LEU A 43 18.90 37.02 18.29
C LEU A 43 19.55 35.65 18.60
N ILE A 44 20.08 35.48 19.81
CA ILE A 44 20.64 34.19 20.25
C ILE A 44 19.55 33.11 20.22
N ASP A 45 18.37 33.41 20.75
CA ASP A 45 17.24 32.47 20.76
C ASP A 45 16.79 32.13 19.33
N ALA A 46 16.68 33.11 18.44
CA ALA A 46 16.31 32.87 17.04
C ALA A 46 17.38 32.10 16.25
N SER A 47 18.66 32.29 16.56
CA SER A 47 19.76 31.47 16.02
C SER A 47 19.59 30.01 16.39
N ILE A 48 19.25 29.73 17.65
CA ILE A 48 18.99 28.39 18.13
C ILE A 48 17.74 27.81 17.45
N MET A 49 16.65 28.58 17.34
CA MET A 49 15.42 28.14 16.67
C MET A 49 15.64 27.85 15.18
N SER A 50 16.35 28.71 14.46
CA SER A 50 16.62 28.54 13.02
C SER A 50 17.49 27.32 12.73
N SER A 51 18.55 27.11 13.53
CA SER A 51 19.41 25.94 13.40
C SER A 51 18.66 24.64 13.70
N ARG A 52 17.86 24.62 14.78
CA ARG A 52 16.98 23.49 15.11
C ARG A 52 15.93 23.22 14.03
N ALA A 53 15.28 24.26 13.52
CA ALA A 53 14.30 24.14 12.43
C ALA A 53 14.93 23.49 11.18
N SER A 54 16.12 23.96 10.79
CA SER A 54 16.85 23.43 9.63
C SER A 54 17.24 21.96 9.82
N PHE A 55 17.75 21.61 11.01
CA PHE A 55 18.08 20.23 11.36
C PHE A 55 16.84 19.32 11.32
N LEU A 56 15.75 19.76 11.96
CA LEU A 56 14.49 19.01 11.98
C LEU A 56 13.88 18.84 10.60
N GLN A 57 13.90 19.87 9.74
CA GLN A 57 13.42 19.76 8.37
C GLN A 57 14.21 18.74 7.55
N SER A 58 15.55 18.72 7.70
CA SER A 58 16.36 17.71 7.03
C SER A 58 15.99 16.31 7.53
N GLY A 59 15.85 16.14 8.85
CA GLY A 59 15.43 14.86 9.44
C GLY A 59 14.04 14.41 8.99
N ILE A 60 13.04 15.30 9.01
CA ILE A 60 11.68 15.03 8.53
C ILE A 60 11.71 14.66 7.04
N LYS A 61 12.54 15.33 6.24
CA LYS A 61 12.68 15.02 4.81
C LYS A 61 13.26 13.62 4.59
N ASP A 62 14.25 13.22 5.38
CA ASP A 62 14.85 11.89 5.27
C ASP A 62 13.91 10.80 5.76
N GLU A 63 13.22 11.02 6.88
CA GLU A 63 12.19 10.10 7.37
C GLU A 63 11.01 9.97 6.40
N LEU A 64 10.58 11.08 5.79
CA LEU A 64 9.53 11.07 4.77
C LEU A 64 9.91 10.19 3.56
N LYS A 65 11.17 10.18 3.12
CA LYS A 65 11.62 9.28 2.05
C LYS A 65 11.51 7.82 2.47
N LEU A 66 11.83 7.50 3.73
CA LEU A 66 11.68 6.15 4.27
C LEU A 66 10.22 5.73 4.29
N LEU A 67 9.32 6.61 4.77
CA LEU A 67 7.87 6.36 4.77
C LEU A 67 7.32 6.16 3.35
N GLN A 68 7.73 7.01 2.39
CA GLN A 68 7.37 6.85 0.97
C GLN A 68 7.87 5.53 0.38
N THR A 69 9.09 5.11 0.74
CA THR A 69 9.64 3.83 0.30
C THR A 69 8.83 2.68 0.90
N ALA A 70 8.51 2.72 2.19
CA ALA A 70 7.68 1.71 2.84
C ALA A 70 6.29 1.61 2.21
N ASN A 71 5.64 2.74 1.93
CA ASN A 71 4.35 2.77 1.25
C ASN A 71 4.41 2.15 -0.15
N SER A 72 5.41 2.54 -0.95
CA SER A 72 5.58 1.98 -2.28
C SER A 72 5.83 0.46 -2.25
N VAL A 73 6.60 -0.04 -1.27
CA VAL A 73 6.81 -1.48 -1.09
C VAL A 73 5.48 -2.18 -0.77
N MET A 74 4.67 -1.63 0.13
CA MET A 74 3.37 -2.18 0.51
C MET A 74 2.37 -2.17 -0.66
N GLU A 75 2.30 -1.07 -1.42
CA GLU A 75 1.48 -0.97 -2.64
C GLU A 75 1.91 -1.98 -3.71
N ASN A 76 3.22 -2.09 -3.97
CA ASN A 76 3.76 -3.05 -4.94
C ASN A 76 3.48 -4.50 -4.51
N GLN A 77 3.58 -4.79 -3.21
CA GLN A 77 3.27 -6.12 -2.67
C GLN A 77 1.79 -6.47 -2.87
N ARG A 78 0.87 -5.52 -2.63
CA ARG A 78 -0.56 -5.68 -2.89
C ARG A 78 -0.85 -5.96 -4.35
N GLU A 79 -0.24 -5.17 -5.25
CA GLU A 79 -0.45 -5.30 -6.68
C GLU A 79 0.08 -6.63 -7.23
N LEU A 80 1.25 -7.08 -6.76
CA LEU A 80 1.79 -8.40 -7.12
C LEU A 80 0.83 -9.53 -6.72
N VAL A 81 0.35 -9.49 -5.47
CA VAL A 81 -0.64 -10.44 -4.95
C VAL A 81 -1.93 -10.44 -5.78
N ARG A 82 -2.46 -9.26 -6.11
CA ARG A 82 -3.67 -9.13 -6.93
C ARG A 82 -3.47 -9.75 -8.30
N LYS A 83 -2.31 -9.52 -8.92
CA LYS A 83 -1.97 -10.11 -10.22
C LYS A 83 -1.88 -11.64 -10.14
N ASP A 84 -1.26 -12.19 -9.11
CA ASP A 84 -1.15 -13.65 -8.93
C ASP A 84 -2.54 -14.29 -8.71
N PHE A 85 -3.41 -13.61 -7.97
CA PHE A 85 -4.80 -14.03 -7.82
C PHE A 85 -5.58 -13.98 -9.14
N GLN A 86 -5.44 -12.90 -9.93
CA GLN A 86 -6.06 -12.81 -11.26
C GLN A 86 -5.63 -13.92 -12.21
N ASN A 87 -4.34 -14.28 -12.19
CA ASN A 87 -3.84 -15.41 -12.99
C ASN A 87 -4.49 -16.73 -12.55
N SER A 88 -4.65 -16.92 -11.24
CA SER A 88 -5.26 -18.12 -10.67
C SER A 88 -6.75 -18.22 -10.98
N LEU A 89 -7.46 -17.09 -10.98
CA LEU A 89 -8.84 -17.00 -11.42
C LEU A 89 -8.97 -17.39 -12.90
N GLY A 90 -8.06 -16.94 -13.75
CA GLY A 90 -8.04 -17.34 -15.17
C GLY A 90 -7.83 -18.85 -15.37
N MET A 91 -6.93 -19.47 -14.62
CA MET A 91 -6.74 -20.94 -14.67
C MET A 91 -7.97 -21.70 -14.16
N LEU A 92 -8.66 -21.13 -13.18
CA LEU A 92 -9.87 -21.70 -12.60
C LEU A 92 -11.06 -21.62 -13.54
N ASP A 93 -11.25 -20.48 -14.21
CA ASP A 93 -12.26 -20.30 -15.25
C ASP A 93 -12.04 -21.28 -16.41
N GLU A 94 -10.78 -21.50 -16.83
CA GLU A 94 -10.44 -22.49 -17.86
C GLU A 94 -10.77 -23.93 -17.42
N ALA A 95 -10.46 -24.28 -16.16
CA ALA A 95 -10.77 -25.59 -15.62
C ALA A 95 -12.29 -25.81 -15.45
N ASP A 96 -13.03 -24.79 -15.01
CA ASP A 96 -14.50 -24.84 -14.90
C ASP A 96 -15.16 -24.99 -16.28
N GLN A 97 -14.70 -24.24 -17.28
CA GLN A 97 -15.15 -24.38 -18.66
C GLN A 97 -14.92 -25.80 -19.18
N ARG A 98 -13.73 -26.38 -18.93
CA ARG A 98 -13.41 -27.74 -19.37
C ARG A 98 -14.30 -28.79 -18.68
N LEU A 99 -14.61 -28.60 -17.40
CA LEU A 99 -15.56 -29.45 -16.69
C LEU A 99 -16.95 -29.35 -17.32
N ASP A 100 -17.46 -28.14 -17.54
CA ASP A 100 -18.79 -27.90 -18.11
C ASP A 100 -18.93 -28.47 -19.54
N GLU A 101 -17.88 -28.38 -20.37
CA GLU A 101 -17.80 -29.02 -21.68
C GLU A 101 -17.87 -30.56 -21.59
N THR A 102 -17.17 -31.13 -20.61
CA THR A 102 -17.17 -32.57 -20.35
C THR A 102 -18.56 -33.03 -19.87
N LEU A 103 -19.15 -32.33 -18.91
CA LEU A 103 -20.49 -32.63 -18.40
C LEU A 103 -21.56 -32.48 -19.49
N THR A 104 -21.44 -31.48 -20.36
CA THR A 104 -22.33 -31.32 -21.53
C THR A 104 -22.21 -32.50 -22.49
N THR A 105 -21.00 -33.02 -22.68
CA THR A 105 -20.77 -34.22 -23.50
C THR A 105 -21.43 -35.46 -22.88
N LEU A 106 -21.32 -35.62 -21.55
CA LEU A 106 -21.99 -36.70 -20.82
C LEU A 106 -23.53 -36.58 -20.89
N ARG A 107 -24.09 -35.36 -20.80
CA ARG A 107 -25.55 -35.12 -20.94
C ARG A 107 -26.07 -35.49 -22.32
N ARG A 108 -25.27 -35.27 -23.36
CA ARG A 108 -25.63 -35.61 -24.76
C ARG A 108 -25.44 -37.09 -25.08
N THR A 109 -24.77 -37.84 -24.21
CA THR A 109 -24.50 -39.26 -24.43
C THR A 109 -25.58 -40.09 -23.75
N GLU A 110 -26.53 -40.58 -24.56
CA GLU A 110 -27.60 -41.47 -24.11
C GLU A 110 -27.05 -42.86 -23.76
N VAL A 111 -27.57 -43.43 -22.68
CA VAL A 111 -27.25 -44.80 -22.27
C VAL A 111 -28.10 -45.77 -23.10
N GLU A 112 -27.44 -46.75 -23.71
CA GLU A 112 -28.10 -47.82 -24.46
C GLU A 112 -29.18 -48.52 -23.61
N GLY A 113 -30.41 -48.56 -24.13
CA GLY A 113 -31.58 -49.07 -23.40
C GLY A 113 -31.45 -50.52 -22.93
N ALA A 114 -30.62 -51.33 -23.60
CA ALA A 114 -30.32 -52.71 -23.20
C ALA A 114 -29.61 -52.79 -21.83
N PHE A 115 -28.93 -51.74 -21.39
CA PHE A 115 -28.36 -51.65 -20.05
C PHE A 115 -29.35 -51.11 -19.01
N SER A 116 -30.34 -50.32 -19.44
CA SER A 116 -31.35 -49.74 -18.55
C SER A 116 -32.48 -50.71 -18.21
N ALA A 117 -32.69 -51.77 -19.00
CA ALA A 117 -33.77 -52.74 -18.81
C ALA A 117 -33.56 -53.73 -17.64
N VAL A 118 -32.39 -53.73 -17.01
CA VAL A 118 -32.02 -54.74 -16.00
C VAL A 118 -32.51 -54.38 -14.59
N GLU A 119 -32.94 -53.13 -14.33
CA GLU A 119 -33.49 -52.74 -13.03
C GLU A 119 -34.91 -52.16 -13.17
N GLY A 120 -35.90 -52.94 -12.71
CA GLY A 120 -37.32 -52.62 -12.71
C GLY A 120 -37.74 -51.52 -11.73
N THR A 121 -37.07 -50.37 -11.74
CA THR A 121 -37.34 -49.24 -10.83
C THR A 121 -37.46 -47.89 -11.54
N GLY A 122 -37.30 -47.80 -12.85
CA GLY A 122 -37.51 -46.57 -13.63
C GLY A 122 -38.87 -46.52 -14.29
N GLU A 123 -39.56 -45.38 -14.20
CA GLU A 123 -40.77 -45.07 -14.97
C GLU A 123 -40.54 -45.38 -16.46
N GLU A 124 -41.47 -46.13 -17.06
CA GLU A 124 -41.41 -46.59 -18.45
C GLU A 124 -41.28 -45.39 -19.40
N GLY A 125 -40.07 -45.14 -19.92
CA GLY A 125 -39.86 -44.24 -21.07
C GLY A 125 -38.79 -43.16 -20.94
N GLN A 126 -38.10 -43.01 -19.80
CA GLN A 126 -37.07 -41.99 -19.66
C GLN A 126 -35.69 -42.53 -20.07
N GLN A 127 -35.17 -42.09 -21.22
CA GLN A 127 -33.82 -42.40 -21.66
C GLN A 127 -32.81 -41.77 -20.68
N ARG A 128 -32.06 -42.61 -19.95
CA ARG A 128 -30.99 -42.16 -19.06
C ARG A 128 -29.80 -41.70 -19.89
N CYS A 129 -29.10 -40.67 -19.42
CA CYS A 129 -27.85 -40.20 -19.98
C CYS A 129 -26.69 -40.53 -19.04
N LEU A 130 -25.44 -40.48 -19.53
CA LEU A 130 -24.27 -40.73 -18.68
C LEU A 130 -24.18 -39.73 -17.53
N TYR A 131 -24.71 -38.52 -17.74
CA TYR A 131 -24.74 -37.49 -16.72
C TYR A 131 -25.58 -37.85 -15.50
N ASP A 132 -26.58 -38.74 -15.61
CA ASP A 132 -27.40 -39.18 -14.45
C ASP A 132 -26.58 -39.97 -13.40
N PHE A 133 -25.34 -40.37 -13.74
CA PHE A 133 -24.42 -41.08 -12.86
C PHE A 133 -23.30 -40.17 -12.29
N VAL A 134 -23.38 -38.87 -12.56
CA VAL A 134 -22.43 -37.85 -12.06
C VAL A 134 -22.81 -37.43 -10.65
N ASP A 135 -21.80 -37.15 -9.82
CA ASP A 135 -21.97 -36.60 -8.47
C ASP A 135 -22.10 -35.07 -8.54
N GLU A 136 -23.32 -34.59 -8.74
CA GLU A 136 -23.61 -33.14 -8.77
C GLU A 136 -23.32 -32.47 -7.43
N ASP A 137 -23.65 -33.13 -6.32
CA ASP A 137 -23.49 -32.60 -4.97
C ASP A 137 -22.00 -32.36 -4.66
N GLY A 138 -21.12 -33.28 -5.09
CA GLY A 138 -19.67 -33.13 -5.00
C GLY A 138 -19.14 -31.92 -5.77
N ILE A 139 -19.61 -31.73 -7.02
CA ILE A 139 -19.21 -30.60 -7.87
C ILE A 139 -19.68 -29.27 -7.27
N GLU A 140 -20.95 -29.18 -6.85
CA GLU A 140 -21.50 -27.95 -6.26
C GLU A 140 -20.82 -27.59 -4.93
N ASN A 141 -20.51 -28.59 -4.09
CA ASN A 141 -19.75 -28.37 -2.87
C ASN A 141 -18.33 -27.81 -3.18
N LEU A 142 -17.65 -28.36 -4.19
CA LEU A 142 -16.34 -27.87 -4.62
C LEU A 142 -16.43 -26.42 -5.12
N LYS A 143 -17.39 -26.12 -6.00
CA LYS A 143 -17.64 -24.75 -6.51
C LYS A 143 -18.01 -23.78 -5.37
N SER A 144 -18.79 -24.21 -4.39
CA SER A 144 -19.15 -23.39 -3.23
C SER A 144 -17.97 -23.08 -2.32
N GLN A 145 -17.09 -24.05 -2.05
CA GLN A 145 -15.89 -23.82 -1.25
C GLN A 145 -14.95 -22.82 -1.92
N LEU A 146 -14.78 -22.97 -3.23
CA LEU A 146 -13.98 -22.08 -4.06
C LEU A 146 -14.50 -20.63 -4.05
N LYS A 147 -15.83 -20.44 -4.16
CA LYS A 147 -16.45 -19.12 -3.97
C LYS A 147 -16.14 -18.54 -2.59
N GLY A 148 -16.24 -19.33 -1.54
CA GLY A 148 -15.89 -18.88 -0.18
C GLY A 148 -14.43 -18.43 -0.05
N VAL A 149 -13.49 -19.10 -0.72
CA VAL A 149 -12.07 -18.67 -0.72
C VAL A 149 -11.87 -17.39 -1.54
N ILE A 150 -12.59 -17.23 -2.66
CA ILE A 150 -12.58 -15.99 -3.45
C ILE A 150 -13.09 -14.81 -2.62
N ASP A 151 -14.20 -15.00 -1.89
CA ASP A 151 -14.76 -13.97 -1.00
C ASP A 151 -13.74 -13.62 0.11
N GLN A 152 -13.06 -14.61 0.67
CA GLN A 152 -12.02 -14.39 1.68
C GLN A 152 -10.81 -13.62 1.13
N VAL A 153 -10.40 -13.87 -0.12
CA VAL A 153 -9.33 -13.10 -0.78
C VAL A 153 -9.74 -11.64 -0.92
N GLN A 154 -10.97 -11.38 -1.38
CA GLN A 154 -11.49 -10.02 -1.55
C GLN A 154 -11.58 -9.29 -0.21
N GLU A 155 -12.13 -9.94 0.82
CA GLU A 155 -12.19 -9.38 2.17
C GLU A 155 -10.80 -9.02 2.71
N THR A 156 -9.81 -9.89 2.53
CA THR A 156 -8.45 -9.59 2.99
C THR A 156 -7.80 -8.42 2.26
N ASP A 157 -8.09 -8.24 0.97
CA ASP A 157 -7.60 -7.11 0.18
C ASP A 157 -8.26 -5.79 0.60
N GLU A 158 -9.58 -5.79 0.83
CA GLU A 158 -10.32 -4.63 1.32
C GLU A 158 -9.87 -4.20 2.73
N VAL A 159 -9.64 -5.18 3.61
CA VAL A 159 -9.09 -4.90 4.95
C VAL A 159 -7.73 -4.25 4.82
N PHE A 160 -6.83 -4.77 3.99
CA PHE A 160 -5.50 -4.17 3.83
C PHE A 160 -5.56 -2.77 3.23
N GLU A 161 -6.42 -2.53 2.24
CA GLU A 161 -6.67 -1.20 1.67
C GLU A 161 -7.09 -0.18 2.73
N SER A 162 -8.02 -0.56 3.61
CA SER A 162 -8.52 0.33 4.65
C SER A 162 -7.43 0.82 5.63
N HIS A 163 -6.32 0.09 5.74
CA HIS A 163 -5.15 0.46 6.53
C HIS A 163 -4.06 1.17 5.72
N LEU A 164 -3.94 0.86 4.43
CA LEU A 164 -2.98 1.50 3.53
C LEU A 164 -3.40 2.92 3.16
N ASP A 165 -4.70 3.17 2.94
CA ASP A 165 -5.22 4.48 2.55
C ASP A 165 -4.90 5.60 3.57
N PRO A 166 -5.15 5.42 4.88
CA PRO A 166 -4.76 6.41 5.88
C PRO A 166 -3.25 6.70 5.89
N PHE A 167 -2.43 5.67 5.63
CA PHE A 167 -0.98 5.81 5.57
C PHE A 167 -0.54 6.65 4.35
N THR A 168 -1.12 6.38 3.18
CA THR A 168 -0.91 7.17 1.96
C THR A 168 -1.35 8.63 2.13
N VAL A 169 -2.52 8.86 2.74
CA VAL A 169 -3.04 10.21 3.03
C VAL A 169 -2.12 10.96 4.00
N LEU A 170 -1.62 10.29 5.04
CA LEU A 170 -0.67 10.88 5.98
C LEU A 170 0.61 11.33 5.25
N ILE A 171 1.21 10.46 4.43
CA ILE A 171 2.42 10.76 3.66
C ILE A 171 2.19 11.95 2.74
N ALA A 172 1.08 11.97 2.00
CA ALA A 172 0.72 13.08 1.12
C ALA A 172 0.58 14.39 1.91
N SER A 173 -0.08 14.34 3.07
CA SER A 173 -0.32 15.51 3.90
C SER A 173 0.96 16.07 4.54
N ILE A 174 1.90 15.21 4.96
CA ILE A 174 3.23 15.63 5.45
C ILE A 174 4.05 16.21 4.29
N THR A 175 4.02 15.58 3.11
CA THR A 175 4.72 16.05 1.90
C THR A 175 4.24 17.45 1.50
N GLU A 176 2.93 17.67 1.46
CA GLU A 176 2.35 18.97 1.13
C GLU A 176 2.75 20.02 2.16
N SER A 177 2.61 19.69 3.45
CA SER A 177 2.95 20.61 4.55
C SER A 177 4.43 20.99 4.51
N LEU A 178 5.35 20.03 4.31
CA LEU A 178 6.77 20.27 4.16
C LEU A 178 7.09 21.16 2.93
N SER A 179 6.43 20.90 1.80
CA SER A 179 6.58 21.72 0.60
C SER A 179 6.09 23.16 0.80
N SER A 180 5.01 23.34 1.57
CA SER A 180 4.47 24.66 1.91
C SER A 180 5.42 25.44 2.81
N LEU A 181 6.08 24.77 3.75
CA LEU A 181 7.09 25.40 4.61
C LEU A 181 8.32 25.82 3.82
N SER A 182 8.79 24.98 2.90
CA SER A 182 9.93 25.32 2.05
C SER A 182 9.64 26.52 1.13
N LYS A 183 8.41 26.67 0.64
CA LYS A 183 7.99 27.84 -0.16
C LYS A 183 7.83 29.11 0.67
N LYS A 184 7.39 28.98 1.92
CA LYS A 184 7.24 30.10 2.87
C LYS A 184 8.58 30.53 3.48
N SER A 185 9.54 29.62 3.60
CA SER A 185 10.85 29.89 4.17
C SER A 185 11.84 30.40 3.13
N ALA A 186 11.58 31.60 2.62
CA ALA A 186 12.69 32.51 2.37
C ALA A 186 13.06 33.20 3.69
N ILE A 187 13.28 32.42 4.77
CA ILE A 187 13.82 32.97 6.01
C ILE A 187 15.23 33.40 5.64
N PRO A 188 15.50 34.71 5.61
CA PRO A 188 16.83 35.17 5.31
C PRO A 188 17.75 34.55 6.35
N ASP A 189 18.96 34.17 5.95
CA ASP A 189 19.98 33.82 6.92
C ASP A 189 19.99 34.89 8.02
N LEU A 190 19.76 34.48 9.26
CA LEU A 190 19.64 35.38 10.42
C LEU A 190 20.84 36.34 10.49
N VAL A 191 22.00 35.83 10.07
CA VAL A 191 23.26 36.56 9.96
C VAL A 191 23.22 37.65 8.89
N ILE A 192 22.46 37.45 7.81
CA ILE A 192 22.27 38.42 6.72
C ILE A 192 21.15 39.42 7.06
N ALA A 193 20.07 38.99 7.72
CA ALA A 193 18.92 39.86 8.00
C ALA A 193 19.07 40.76 9.22
N ILE A 194 19.64 40.27 10.33
CA ILE A 194 19.60 41.00 11.61
C ILE A 194 20.93 41.64 11.96
N ARG A 195 22.07 41.09 11.52
CA ARG A 195 23.40 41.64 11.82
C ARG A 195 23.55 43.12 11.42
N PRO A 196 23.18 43.56 10.21
CA PRO A 196 23.32 44.97 9.83
C PRO A 196 22.49 45.90 10.73
N SER A 197 21.29 45.45 11.11
CA SER A 197 20.40 46.17 12.03
C SER A 197 20.98 46.29 13.43
N LEU A 198 21.68 45.26 13.92
CA LEU A 198 22.35 45.29 15.22
C LEU A 198 23.57 46.22 15.20
N GLU A 199 24.40 46.14 14.16
CA GLU A 199 25.55 47.04 13.98
C GLU A 199 25.10 48.51 13.92
N LEU A 200 24.01 48.79 13.22
CA LEU A 200 23.40 50.13 13.16
C LEU A 200 22.89 50.62 14.53
N MET A 201 22.20 49.76 15.30
CA MET A 201 21.76 50.12 16.65
C MET A 201 22.94 50.35 17.60
N GLU A 202 24.01 49.57 17.49
CA GLU A 202 25.25 49.76 18.28
C GLU A 202 25.93 51.10 17.95
N GLU A 203 25.94 51.50 16.67
CA GLU A 203 26.42 52.81 16.23
C GLU A 203 25.57 53.94 16.85
N HIS A 204 24.24 53.86 16.77
CA HIS A 204 23.35 54.86 17.38
C HIS A 204 23.55 54.98 18.89
N ALA A 205 23.68 53.85 19.61
CA ALA A 205 23.94 53.88 21.05
C ALA A 205 25.31 54.47 21.41
N SER A 206 26.34 54.22 20.59
CA SER A 206 27.66 54.85 20.75
C SER A 206 27.58 56.37 20.59
N VAL A 207 26.84 56.85 19.58
CA VAL A 207 26.62 58.28 19.34
C VAL A 207 25.83 58.89 20.51
N MET A 208 24.72 58.29 20.93
CA MET A 208 23.94 58.75 22.08
C MET A 208 24.77 58.84 23.36
N ALA A 209 25.65 57.87 23.63
CA ALA A 209 26.56 57.90 24.77
C ALA A 209 27.54 59.08 24.71
N SER A 210 28.11 59.36 23.52
CA SER A 210 29.00 60.51 23.33
C SER A 210 28.31 61.86 23.51
N LEU A 211 27.06 61.99 23.05
CA LEU A 211 26.23 63.17 23.24
C LEU A 211 25.85 63.36 24.72
N LEU A 212 25.50 62.29 25.43
CA LEU A 212 25.26 62.34 26.87
C LEU A 212 26.52 62.72 27.66
N GLU A 213 27.69 62.23 27.27
CA GLU A 213 28.98 62.62 27.87
C GLU A 213 29.26 64.12 27.64
N SER A 214 28.96 64.65 26.45
CA SER A 214 29.06 66.09 26.15
C SER A 214 28.12 66.92 27.03
N LEU A 215 26.86 66.51 27.18
CA LEU A 215 25.90 67.17 28.08
C LEU A 215 26.35 67.14 29.55
N ALA A 216 26.93 66.02 30.00
CA ALA A 216 27.49 65.89 31.34
C ALA A 216 28.68 66.83 31.57
N LYS A 217 29.60 66.92 30.60
CA LYS A 217 30.71 67.88 30.64
C LYS A 217 30.20 69.32 30.67
N HIS A 218 29.18 69.65 29.87
CA HIS A 218 28.57 70.99 29.87
C HIS A 218 27.89 71.30 31.22
N TYR A 219 27.21 70.33 31.84
CA TYR A 219 26.67 70.47 33.19
C TYR A 219 27.76 70.71 34.23
N ASP A 220 28.87 69.95 34.17
CA ASP A 220 30.00 70.11 35.07
C ASP A 220 30.67 71.48 34.92
N LEU A 221 30.82 71.98 33.69
CA LEU A 221 31.32 73.33 33.40
C LEU A 221 30.36 74.42 33.87
N CYS A 222 29.05 74.27 33.67
CA CYS A 222 28.02 75.16 34.21
C CYS A 222 28.06 75.21 35.75
N SER A 223 28.21 74.05 36.39
CA SER A 223 28.32 73.90 37.85
C SER A 223 29.58 74.57 38.40
N LEU A 224 30.72 74.40 37.71
CA LEU A 224 31.98 75.03 38.05
C LEU A 224 31.90 76.56 37.90
N ALA A 225 31.35 77.05 36.78
CA ALA A 225 31.18 78.48 36.52
C ALA A 225 30.21 79.13 37.51
N LEU A 226 29.11 78.46 37.88
CA LEU A 226 28.17 78.96 38.89
C LEU A 226 28.82 79.05 40.28
N LYS A 227 29.55 78.01 40.72
CA LYS A 227 30.30 78.03 41.99
C LYS A 227 31.36 79.13 42.04
N ARG A 228 32.01 79.42 40.91
CA ARG A 228 33.00 80.51 40.77
C ARG A 228 32.34 81.89 40.78
N ALA A 229 31.18 82.04 40.15
CA ALA A 229 30.41 83.29 40.19
C ALA A 229 29.88 83.61 41.59
N GLU A 230 29.45 82.58 42.34
CA GLU A 230 28.99 82.71 43.73
C GLU A 230 30.15 83.02 44.71
N SER A 231 31.35 82.47 44.48
CA SER A 231 32.52 82.76 45.34
C SER A 231 33.10 84.16 45.14
N HIS A 232 32.94 84.76 43.96
CA HIS A 232 33.40 86.11 43.66
C HIS A 232 32.49 87.21 44.25
N ASP A 233 31.17 86.95 44.38
CA ASP A 233 30.19 87.86 45.01
C ASP A 233 30.21 87.77 46.56
N GLY A 234 30.71 86.67 47.13
CA GLY A 234 30.73 86.37 48.57
C GLY A 234 31.88 86.96 49.39
N GLY A 235 32.84 87.69 48.80
CA GLY A 235 33.88 88.41 49.54
C GLY A 235 34.84 87.56 50.40
N ILE A 236 35.04 86.28 50.07
CA ILE A 236 36.01 85.40 50.75
C ILE A 236 37.07 84.98 49.74
N SER A 237 38.25 85.57 49.84
CA SER A 237 39.45 85.12 49.13
C SER A 237 39.89 83.78 49.72
N SER A 238 39.46 82.67 49.12
CA SER A 238 40.10 81.39 49.38
C SER A 238 41.40 81.34 48.58
N GLN A 239 42.51 81.57 49.29
CA GLN A 239 43.83 81.10 48.88
C GLN A 239 43.79 79.59 48.69
N GLU A 240 44.26 79.14 47.52
CA GLU A 240 44.64 77.79 47.07
C GLU A 240 43.89 77.37 45.79
N GLY A 241 44.49 77.71 44.65
CA GLY A 241 44.10 77.32 43.30
C GLY A 241 44.75 78.27 42.28
N ASP A 242 45.34 77.74 41.21
CA ASP A 242 46.16 78.42 40.19
C ASP A 242 45.69 79.84 39.76
N PRO A 243 46.62 80.73 39.34
CA PRO A 243 46.26 81.96 38.64
C PRO A 243 45.78 81.60 37.22
N GLU A 244 44.56 81.11 37.09
CA GLU A 244 43.84 81.14 35.81
C GLU A 244 43.55 82.60 35.48
N THR A 245 43.94 83.01 34.27
CA THR A 245 43.88 84.38 33.78
C THR A 245 42.41 84.85 33.67
N GLU A 246 42.11 86.14 33.81
CA GLU A 246 40.77 86.68 33.48
C GLU A 246 40.32 86.28 32.05
N GLU A 247 41.30 86.03 31.17
CA GLU A 247 41.12 85.46 29.83
C GLU A 247 40.55 84.04 29.84
N ASP A 248 40.94 83.18 30.78
CA ASP A 248 40.45 81.80 30.88
C ASP A 248 38.99 81.75 31.35
N ILE A 249 38.59 82.69 32.22
CA ILE A 249 37.20 82.85 32.68
C ILE A 249 36.32 83.39 31.53
N ALA A 250 36.82 84.37 30.78
CA ALA A 250 36.11 84.91 29.62
C ALA A 250 35.94 83.85 28.52
N ASN A 251 36.98 83.06 28.27
CA ASN A 251 36.94 81.93 27.34
C ASN A 251 35.93 80.86 27.79
N MET A 252 35.90 80.52 29.08
CA MET A 252 34.93 79.58 29.65
C MET A 252 33.49 80.06 29.50
N LEU A 253 33.21 81.34 29.77
CA LEU A 253 31.88 81.91 29.62
C LEU A 253 31.43 81.96 28.15
N ALA A 254 32.34 82.24 27.22
CA ALA A 254 32.06 82.22 25.79
C ALA A 254 31.73 80.81 25.28
N VAL A 255 32.42 79.78 25.79
CA VAL A 255 32.11 78.37 25.50
C VAL A 255 30.74 77.99 26.07
N LEU A 256 30.44 78.37 27.32
CA LEU A 256 29.15 78.09 27.94
C LEU A 256 27.97 78.77 27.23
N GLU A 257 28.13 80.01 26.79
CA GLU A 257 27.10 80.73 26.04
C GLU A 257 26.80 80.05 24.70
N LYS A 258 27.84 79.59 24.01
CA LYS A 258 27.71 78.85 22.76
C LYS A 258 27.04 77.50 22.98
N ASP A 259 27.57 76.69 23.90
CA ASP A 259 27.06 75.36 24.19
C ASP A 259 25.60 75.41 24.67
N ALA A 260 25.23 76.42 25.48
CA ALA A 260 23.86 76.61 25.95
C ALA A 260 22.84 76.80 24.83
N GLY A 261 23.26 77.31 23.66
CA GLY A 261 22.44 77.39 22.46
C GLY A 261 22.29 76.05 21.70
N GLU A 262 23.22 75.11 21.91
CA GLU A 262 23.26 73.81 21.23
C GLU A 262 22.66 72.66 22.08
N VAL A 263 22.44 72.87 23.39
CA VAL A 263 21.92 71.83 24.31
C VAL A 263 20.62 71.20 23.82
N ASP A 264 19.65 71.99 23.35
CA ASP A 264 18.36 71.47 22.90
C ASP A 264 18.49 70.67 21.59
N ASP A 265 19.41 71.06 20.70
CA ASP A 265 19.71 70.35 19.46
C ASP A 265 20.36 68.99 19.76
N VAL A 266 21.31 68.94 20.69
CA VAL A 266 21.94 67.69 21.15
C VAL A 266 20.90 66.75 21.78
N VAL A 267 19.98 67.27 22.59
CA VAL A 267 18.88 66.48 23.17
C VAL A 267 17.93 65.95 22.09
N ASN A 268 17.66 66.74 21.04
CA ASN A 268 16.84 66.29 19.92
C ASN A 268 17.56 65.23 19.08
N GLU A 269 18.87 65.36 18.85
CA GLU A 269 19.65 64.32 18.17
C GLU A 269 19.60 63.00 18.96
N ILE A 270 19.76 63.02 20.30
CA ILE A 270 19.62 61.81 21.13
C ILE A 270 18.24 61.16 20.94
N LYS A 271 17.17 61.94 20.81
CA LYS A 271 15.81 61.41 20.56
C LYS A 271 15.68 60.83 19.16
N GLU A 272 16.18 61.51 18.14
CA GLU A 272 16.17 61.03 16.76
C GLU A 272 16.90 59.69 16.64
N ARG A 273 18.06 59.55 17.29
CA ARG A 273 18.78 58.27 17.38
C ARG A 273 17.98 57.19 18.07
N LEU A 274 17.28 57.52 19.15
CA LEU A 274 16.39 56.56 19.82
C LEU A 274 15.23 56.15 18.90
N ASP A 275 14.61 57.09 18.19
CA ASP A 275 13.51 56.81 17.25
C ASP A 275 13.97 55.88 16.10
N GLU A 276 15.17 56.10 15.56
CA GLU A 276 15.82 55.21 14.58
C GLU A 276 16.08 53.80 15.14
N MET A 277 16.56 53.71 16.38
CA MET A 277 16.75 52.43 17.08
C MET A 277 15.43 51.70 17.33
N GLU A 278 14.36 52.40 17.72
CA GLU A 278 13.04 51.81 17.93
C GLU A 278 12.43 51.29 16.62
N ALA A 279 12.54 52.06 15.53
CA ALA A 279 12.11 51.63 14.21
C ALA A 279 12.85 50.37 13.73
N THR A 280 14.18 50.34 13.95
CA THR A 280 15.01 49.17 13.66
C THR A 280 14.63 47.97 14.53
N GLY A 281 14.36 48.20 15.82
CA GLY A 281 13.90 47.18 16.76
C GLY A 281 12.60 46.49 16.30
N ILE A 282 11.63 47.25 15.79
CA ILE A 282 10.37 46.70 15.24
C ILE A 282 10.64 45.74 14.05
N LEU A 283 11.58 46.09 13.18
CA LEU A 283 11.93 45.24 12.03
C LEU A 283 12.57 43.92 12.50
N VAL A 284 13.45 44.00 13.49
CA VAL A 284 14.08 42.81 14.09
C VAL A 284 13.04 41.93 14.77
N GLU A 285 12.14 42.50 15.56
CA GLU A 285 11.06 41.76 16.23
C GLU A 285 10.16 40.98 15.24
N ARG A 286 9.80 41.59 14.10
CA ARG A 286 9.06 40.90 13.03
C ARG A 286 9.83 39.71 12.47
N THR A 287 11.12 39.89 12.20
CA THR A 287 11.98 38.81 11.69
C THR A 287 12.09 37.66 12.70
N LEU A 288 12.21 37.99 13.99
CA LEU A 288 12.23 36.99 15.07
C LEU A 288 10.90 36.24 15.19
N GLN A 289 9.78 36.95 15.03
CA GLN A 289 8.44 36.34 15.03
C GLN A 289 8.27 35.37 13.86
N ASP A 290 8.70 35.73 12.65
CA ASP A 290 8.64 34.86 11.47
C ASP A 290 9.45 33.56 11.69
N ILE A 291 10.62 33.66 12.32
CA ILE A 291 11.45 32.49 12.66
C ILE A 291 10.79 31.64 13.74
N GLY A 292 10.19 32.26 14.75
CA GLY A 292 9.42 31.56 15.78
C GLY A 292 8.19 30.83 15.21
N ASP A 293 7.44 31.47 14.31
CA ASP A 293 6.30 30.89 13.60
C ASP A 293 6.74 29.71 12.74
N HIS A 294 7.87 29.85 12.04
CA HIS A 294 8.43 28.77 11.23
C HIS A 294 8.89 27.57 12.09
N TYR A 295 9.63 27.82 13.17
CA TYR A 295 10.07 26.76 14.07
C TYR A 295 8.87 26.00 14.68
N ARG A 296 7.82 26.72 15.10
CA ARG A 296 6.57 26.11 15.57
C ARG A 296 5.89 25.26 14.50
N ALA A 297 5.88 25.71 13.24
CA ALA A 297 5.31 24.93 12.15
C ALA A 297 6.12 23.65 11.84
N VAL A 298 7.45 23.69 11.98
CA VAL A 298 8.30 22.50 11.86
C VAL A 298 8.05 21.52 13.01
N LEU A 299 7.86 22.01 14.24
CA LEU A 299 7.50 21.14 15.38
C LEU A 299 6.14 20.48 15.18
N ALA A 300 5.14 21.20 14.67
CA ALA A 300 3.83 20.62 14.36
C ALA A 300 3.91 19.51 13.29
N LEU A 301 4.82 19.65 12.31
CA LEU A 301 5.10 18.58 11.35
C LEU A 301 5.74 17.35 11.99
N LEU A 302 6.68 17.55 12.91
CA LEU A 302 7.30 16.45 13.65
C LEU A 302 6.26 15.70 14.49
N GLU A 303 5.37 16.42 15.16
CA GLU A 303 4.28 15.85 15.95
C GLU A 303 3.33 15.01 15.05
N LYS A 304 2.92 15.56 13.90
CA LYS A 304 2.13 14.81 12.92
C LYS A 304 2.81 13.55 12.40
N MET A 305 4.13 13.60 12.20
CA MET A 305 4.91 12.43 11.81
C MET A 305 4.99 11.39 12.95
N HIS A 306 5.08 11.86 14.20
CA HIS A 306 5.07 11.00 15.38
C HIS A 306 3.71 10.31 15.59
N GLU A 307 2.60 11.03 15.47
CA GLU A 307 1.24 10.46 15.48
C GLU A 307 1.07 9.40 14.38
N GLY A 308 1.71 9.62 13.24
CA GLY A 308 1.77 8.68 12.12
C GLY A 308 2.49 7.36 12.39
N GLN A 309 3.28 7.25 13.45
CA GLN A 309 4.04 6.02 13.76
C GLN A 309 3.11 4.85 14.09
N SER A 310 1.98 5.11 14.77
CA SER A 310 0.98 4.06 15.02
C SER A 310 0.40 3.55 13.71
N ILE A 311 0.08 4.46 12.78
CA ILE A 311 -0.47 4.11 11.46
C ILE A 311 0.52 3.26 10.67
N LEU A 312 1.80 3.62 10.66
CA LEU A 312 2.85 2.81 10.03
C LEU A 312 2.95 1.41 10.66
N MET A 313 2.92 1.32 11.99
CA MET A 313 3.00 0.05 12.72
C MET A 313 1.81 -0.85 12.37
N ASP A 314 0.60 -0.30 12.45
CA ASP A 314 -0.64 -1.00 12.11
C ASP A 314 -0.61 -1.46 10.65
N CYS A 315 -0.26 -0.57 9.71
CA CYS A 315 -0.13 -0.91 8.30
C CYS A 315 0.93 -1.99 8.03
N THR A 316 2.03 -1.99 8.79
CA THR A 316 3.07 -3.04 8.67
C THR A 316 2.58 -4.39 9.17
N ILE A 317 1.87 -4.43 10.30
CA ILE A 317 1.26 -5.66 10.83
C ILE A 317 0.24 -6.18 9.82
N GLN A 318 -0.65 -5.32 9.34
CA GLN A 318 -1.68 -5.69 8.38
C GLN A 318 -1.09 -6.13 7.04
N SER A 319 0.00 -5.53 6.58
CA SER A 319 0.71 -5.97 5.37
C SER A 319 1.23 -7.40 5.51
N LYS A 320 1.83 -7.73 6.67
CA LYS A 320 2.32 -9.08 6.94
C LYS A 320 1.16 -10.09 7.00
N ASP A 321 0.09 -9.74 7.69
CA ASP A 321 -1.09 -10.60 7.82
C ASP A 321 -1.79 -10.80 6.46
N PHE A 322 -1.88 -9.75 5.65
CA PHE A 322 -2.39 -9.81 4.27
C PHE A 322 -1.58 -10.77 3.41
N VAL A 323 -0.25 -10.64 3.38
CA VAL A 323 0.62 -11.52 2.60
C VAL A 323 0.49 -12.97 3.07
N GLN A 324 0.46 -13.20 4.39
CA GLN A 324 0.30 -14.55 4.93
C GLN A 324 -1.04 -15.17 4.53
N LYS A 325 -2.15 -14.47 4.79
CA LYS A 325 -3.51 -14.95 4.45
C LYS A 325 -3.65 -15.17 2.96
N GLN A 326 -3.10 -14.30 2.13
CA GLN A 326 -3.16 -14.49 0.69
C GLN A 326 -2.37 -15.72 0.24
N ASN A 327 -1.17 -15.96 0.78
CA ASN A 327 -0.42 -17.16 0.45
C ASN A 327 -1.19 -18.43 0.85
N ASP A 328 -1.86 -18.41 2.00
CA ASP A 328 -2.68 -19.52 2.45
C ASP A 328 -3.90 -19.72 1.52
N ASN A 329 -4.62 -18.65 1.17
CA ASN A 329 -5.73 -18.69 0.22
C ASN A 329 -5.29 -19.21 -1.16
N GLN A 330 -4.14 -18.75 -1.64
CA GLN A 330 -3.55 -19.15 -2.92
C GLN A 330 -3.23 -20.64 -2.96
N ARG A 331 -2.77 -21.22 -1.83
CA ARG A 331 -2.55 -22.67 -1.71
C ARG A 331 -3.87 -23.43 -1.77
N VAL A 332 -4.90 -22.94 -1.07
CA VAL A 332 -6.23 -23.56 -1.12
C VAL A 332 -6.82 -23.51 -2.53
N ILE A 333 -6.70 -22.37 -3.23
CA ILE A 333 -7.14 -22.25 -4.64
C ILE A 333 -6.41 -23.26 -5.52
N ALA A 334 -5.08 -23.38 -5.38
CA ALA A 334 -4.30 -24.33 -6.16
C ALA A 334 -4.70 -25.79 -5.89
N GLU A 335 -4.94 -26.17 -4.64
CA GLU A 335 -5.43 -27.50 -4.25
C GLU A 335 -6.81 -27.79 -4.86
N ARG A 336 -7.72 -26.81 -4.82
CA ARG A 336 -9.07 -26.94 -5.36
C ARG A 336 -9.09 -26.96 -6.89
N LEU A 337 -8.20 -26.22 -7.53
CA LEU A 337 -7.99 -26.26 -8.97
C LEU A 337 -7.52 -27.65 -9.43
N ASP A 338 -6.55 -28.25 -8.73
CA ASP A 338 -6.08 -29.62 -9.00
C ASP A 338 -7.21 -30.65 -8.80
N GLU A 339 -8.03 -30.48 -7.76
CA GLU A 339 -9.21 -31.32 -7.54
C GLU A 339 -10.22 -31.21 -8.69
N LEU A 340 -10.52 -29.99 -9.17
CA LEU A 340 -11.42 -29.74 -10.30
C LEU A 340 -10.90 -30.36 -11.60
N GLN A 341 -9.59 -30.25 -11.85
CA GLN A 341 -8.95 -30.85 -13.02
C GLN A 341 -9.01 -32.39 -12.97
N ARG A 342 -8.71 -32.99 -11.82
CA ARG A 342 -8.81 -34.46 -11.63
C ARG A 342 -10.24 -34.95 -11.81
N LEU A 343 -11.22 -34.19 -11.31
CA LEU A 343 -12.63 -34.52 -11.47
C LEU A 343 -13.04 -34.47 -12.95
N THR A 344 -12.57 -33.46 -13.67
CA THR A 344 -12.77 -33.34 -15.12
C THR A 344 -12.17 -34.55 -15.86
N ASP A 345 -10.91 -34.89 -15.56
CA ASP A 345 -10.23 -36.04 -16.18
C ASP A 345 -10.95 -37.37 -15.85
N HIS A 346 -11.46 -37.51 -14.63
CA HIS A 346 -12.27 -38.67 -14.24
C HIS A 346 -13.53 -38.81 -15.12
N TYR A 347 -14.26 -37.71 -15.36
CA TYR A 347 -15.47 -37.75 -16.20
C TYR A 347 -15.17 -37.94 -17.69
N VAL A 348 -14.04 -37.44 -18.18
CA VAL A 348 -13.55 -37.79 -19.52
C VAL A 348 -13.30 -39.30 -19.63
N LEU A 349 -12.57 -39.87 -18.65
CA LEU A 349 -12.28 -41.31 -18.60
C LEU A 349 -13.54 -42.16 -18.44
N PHE A 350 -14.55 -41.67 -17.72
CA PHE A 350 -15.84 -42.33 -17.58
C PHE A 350 -16.56 -42.47 -18.93
N GLY A 351 -16.61 -41.40 -19.73
CA GLY A 351 -17.16 -41.46 -21.10
C GLY A 351 -16.39 -42.45 -21.98
N ASP A 352 -15.06 -42.43 -21.91
CA ASP A 352 -14.18 -43.36 -22.63
C ASP A 352 -14.38 -44.83 -22.24
N ALA A 353 -14.57 -45.09 -20.94
CA ALA A 353 -14.84 -46.42 -20.40
C ALA A 353 -16.22 -46.93 -20.84
N TYR A 354 -17.22 -46.05 -20.96
CA TYR A 354 -18.53 -46.40 -21.49
C TYR A 354 -18.46 -46.86 -22.95
N ASP A 355 -17.72 -46.13 -23.80
CA ASP A 355 -17.51 -46.56 -25.19
C ASP A 355 -16.74 -47.89 -25.26
N ALA A 356 -15.78 -48.12 -24.37
CA ALA A 356 -15.09 -49.40 -24.28
C ALA A 356 -16.02 -50.55 -23.85
N LEU A 357 -16.96 -50.29 -22.94
CA LEU A 357 -17.99 -51.24 -22.53
C LEU A 357 -18.88 -51.66 -23.70
N LEU A 358 -19.35 -50.71 -24.51
CA LEU A 358 -20.15 -50.99 -25.72
C LEU A 358 -19.41 -51.90 -26.69
N VAL A 359 -18.12 -51.63 -26.94
CA VAL A 359 -17.28 -52.45 -27.80
C VAL A 359 -17.07 -53.85 -27.23
N GLU A 360 -16.85 -53.98 -25.92
CA GLU A 360 -16.69 -55.28 -25.26
C GLU A 360 -17.98 -56.12 -25.30
N VAL A 361 -19.15 -55.49 -25.15
CA VAL A 361 -20.43 -56.19 -25.34
C VAL A 361 -20.55 -56.69 -26.78
N GLY A 362 -20.23 -55.85 -27.77
CA GLY A 362 -20.19 -56.26 -29.18
C GLY A 362 -19.26 -57.45 -29.43
N ARG A 363 -18.07 -57.45 -28.81
CA ARG A 363 -17.12 -58.58 -28.88
C ARG A 363 -17.74 -59.86 -28.30
N ARG A 364 -18.43 -59.77 -27.17
CA ARG A 364 -19.12 -60.92 -26.54
C ARG A 364 -20.26 -61.46 -27.40
N ILE A 365 -21.04 -60.59 -28.03
CA ILE A 365 -22.06 -60.98 -29.03
C ILE A 365 -21.41 -61.76 -30.18
N ALA A 366 -20.29 -61.26 -30.74
CA ALA A 366 -19.59 -61.93 -31.83
C ALA A 366 -19.05 -63.31 -31.44
N VAL A 367 -18.44 -63.44 -30.26
CA VAL A 367 -17.96 -64.73 -29.74
C VAL A 367 -19.12 -65.69 -29.51
N GLN A 368 -20.25 -65.22 -29.00
CA GLN A 368 -21.43 -66.07 -28.82
C GLN A 368 -21.97 -66.59 -30.16
N ARG A 369 -22.08 -65.71 -31.17
CA ARG A 369 -22.44 -66.11 -32.54
C ARG A 369 -21.48 -67.14 -33.13
N GLN A 370 -20.18 -67.01 -32.88
CA GLN A 370 -19.19 -68.00 -33.32
C GLN A 370 -19.39 -69.36 -32.65
N LYS A 371 -19.65 -69.38 -31.33
CA LYS A 371 -19.97 -70.64 -30.62
C LYS A 371 -21.23 -71.28 -31.19
N ASP A 372 -22.28 -70.49 -31.39
CA ASP A 372 -23.55 -70.98 -31.93
C ASP A 372 -23.38 -71.52 -33.36
N ALA A 373 -22.57 -70.86 -34.20
CA ALA A 373 -22.25 -71.34 -35.55
C ALA A 373 -21.48 -72.67 -35.54
N ILE A 374 -20.50 -72.83 -34.65
CA ILE A 374 -19.74 -74.10 -34.50
C ILE A 374 -20.68 -75.22 -34.06
N ILE A 375 -21.58 -74.95 -33.10
CA ILE A 375 -22.56 -75.94 -32.64
C ILE A 375 -23.52 -76.32 -33.77
N GLN A 376 -24.03 -75.35 -34.53
CA GLN A 376 -24.89 -75.60 -35.69
C GLN A 376 -24.17 -76.42 -36.77
N GLU A 377 -22.92 -76.10 -37.08
CA GLU A 377 -22.11 -76.85 -38.04
C GLU A 377 -21.85 -78.28 -37.56
N ALA A 378 -21.50 -78.46 -36.29
CA ALA A 378 -21.26 -79.78 -35.70
C ALA A 378 -22.53 -80.65 -35.71
N LEU A 379 -23.69 -80.07 -35.33
CA LEU A 379 -24.98 -80.76 -35.41
C LEU A 379 -25.32 -81.13 -36.85
N ALA A 380 -25.12 -80.23 -37.81
CA ALA A 380 -25.34 -80.52 -39.23
C ALA A 380 -24.42 -81.64 -39.76
N GLN A 381 -23.16 -81.69 -39.33
CA GLN A 381 -22.24 -82.77 -39.68
C GLN A 381 -22.66 -84.12 -39.07
N ILE A 382 -23.16 -84.12 -37.83
CA ILE A 382 -23.72 -85.31 -37.17
C ILE A 382 -24.97 -85.79 -37.93
N ASP A 383 -25.86 -84.88 -38.31
CA ASP A 383 -27.07 -85.20 -39.08
C ASP A 383 -26.71 -85.84 -40.43
N MET A 384 -25.72 -85.29 -41.15
CA MET A 384 -25.22 -85.90 -42.41
C MET A 384 -24.65 -87.31 -42.21
N LEU A 385 -23.94 -87.56 -41.10
CA LEU A 385 -23.43 -88.90 -40.78
C LEU A 385 -24.56 -89.87 -40.47
N ASN A 386 -25.58 -89.43 -39.74
CA ASN A 386 -26.76 -90.20 -39.41
C ASN A 386 -27.58 -90.55 -40.66
N GLU A 387 -27.75 -89.60 -41.60
CA GLU A 387 -28.40 -89.87 -42.90
C GLU A 387 -27.63 -90.91 -43.72
N ARG A 388 -26.30 -90.83 -43.75
CA ARG A 388 -25.47 -91.81 -44.46
C ARG A 388 -25.54 -93.20 -43.80
N ASP A 389 -25.43 -93.29 -42.48
CA ASP A 389 -25.58 -94.55 -41.72
C ASP A 389 -26.98 -95.15 -41.95
N LEU A 390 -28.02 -94.32 -41.95
CA LEU A 390 -29.38 -94.78 -42.26
C LEU A 390 -29.47 -95.39 -43.66
N ASN A 391 -28.91 -94.72 -44.68
CA ASN A 391 -28.90 -95.22 -46.05
C ASN A 391 -28.09 -96.52 -46.19
N GLU A 392 -26.93 -96.64 -45.53
CA GLU A 392 -26.14 -97.89 -45.51
C GLU A 392 -26.88 -99.03 -44.80
N ARG A 393 -27.57 -98.75 -43.69
CA ARG A 393 -28.43 -99.73 -42.99
C ARG A 393 -29.62 -100.16 -43.81
N GLU A 394 -30.27 -99.23 -44.53
CA GLU A 394 -31.36 -99.53 -45.46
C GLU A 394 -30.89 -100.39 -46.62
N GLN A 395 -29.74 -100.07 -47.20
CA GLN A 395 -29.12 -100.88 -48.25
C GLN A 395 -28.79 -102.29 -47.75
N PHE A 396 -28.12 -102.40 -46.60
CA PHE A 396 -27.81 -103.70 -45.98
C PHE A 396 -29.08 -104.53 -45.74
N ARG A 397 -30.14 -103.89 -45.22
CA ARG A 397 -31.43 -104.53 -44.98
C ARG A 397 -32.08 -104.99 -46.28
N SER A 398 -31.99 -104.19 -47.35
CA SER A 398 -32.52 -104.57 -48.66
C SER A 398 -31.76 -105.74 -49.28
N GLU A 399 -30.45 -105.86 -49.05
CA GLU A 399 -29.61 -106.91 -49.66
C GLU A 399 -29.66 -108.24 -48.86
N TYR A 400 -29.65 -108.17 -47.53
CA TYR A 400 -29.48 -109.33 -46.66
C TYR A 400 -30.63 -109.58 -45.67
N GLY A 401 -31.58 -108.64 -45.54
CA GLY A 401 -32.62 -108.67 -44.51
C GLY A 401 -33.53 -109.90 -44.56
N ASP A 402 -33.89 -110.36 -45.77
CA ASP A 402 -34.75 -111.53 -45.97
C ASP A 402 -34.12 -112.85 -45.47
N PHE A 403 -32.80 -112.86 -45.29
CA PHE A 403 -32.03 -114.03 -44.83
C PHE A 403 -31.68 -113.98 -43.33
N LEU A 404 -32.02 -112.88 -42.63
CA LEU A 404 -31.70 -112.69 -41.22
C LEU A 404 -32.96 -112.78 -40.36
N PRO A 405 -33.00 -113.68 -39.35
CA PRO A 405 -34.07 -113.71 -38.35
C PRO A 405 -34.15 -112.38 -37.60
N SER A 406 -35.36 -111.86 -37.37
CA SER A 406 -35.58 -110.56 -36.72
C SER A 406 -35.09 -110.48 -35.27
N ASP A 407 -34.82 -111.62 -34.64
CA ASP A 407 -34.37 -111.75 -33.25
C ASP A 407 -32.85 -111.90 -33.08
N ILE A 408 -32.08 -111.94 -34.18
CA ILE A 408 -30.61 -112.11 -34.10
C ILE A 408 -29.92 -110.93 -33.43
N TRP A 409 -30.43 -109.70 -33.64
CA TRP A 409 -29.94 -108.48 -33.02
C TRP A 409 -31.02 -107.37 -33.06
N PRO A 410 -31.44 -106.81 -31.91
CA PRO A 410 -32.42 -105.73 -31.86
C PRO A 410 -32.03 -104.48 -32.67
N GLY A 411 -30.73 -104.18 -32.73
CA GLY A 411 -30.20 -102.99 -33.41
C GLY A 411 -30.36 -102.99 -34.94
N LEU A 412 -30.81 -104.10 -35.55
CA LEU A 412 -31.11 -104.16 -36.98
C LEU A 412 -32.24 -103.20 -37.40
N SER A 413 -33.11 -102.82 -36.45
CA SER A 413 -34.26 -101.93 -36.67
C SER A 413 -34.16 -100.60 -35.93
N ASP A 414 -33.11 -100.40 -35.11
CA ASP A 414 -32.96 -99.18 -34.33
C ASP A 414 -32.58 -98.00 -35.24
N PRO A 415 -33.15 -96.81 -35.03
CA PRO A 415 -32.74 -95.60 -35.74
C PRO A 415 -31.28 -95.23 -35.38
N PRO A 416 -30.59 -94.44 -36.22
CA PRO A 416 -29.30 -93.84 -35.85
C PRO A 416 -29.40 -93.08 -34.53
N GLY A 417 -28.29 -93.03 -33.78
CA GLY A 417 -28.25 -92.35 -32.48
C GLY A 417 -28.42 -90.83 -32.63
N ALA A 418 -29.26 -90.23 -31.78
CA ALA A 418 -29.42 -88.78 -31.71
C ALA A 418 -28.42 -88.15 -30.74
N TYR A 419 -27.90 -86.96 -31.09
CA TYR A 419 -27.09 -86.13 -30.20
C TYR A 419 -27.81 -84.80 -29.93
N THR A 420 -27.79 -84.36 -28.67
CA THR A 420 -28.36 -83.07 -28.26
C THR A 420 -27.32 -82.25 -27.53
N VAL A 421 -27.17 -80.98 -27.92
CA VAL A 421 -26.30 -80.01 -27.25
C VAL A 421 -27.19 -79.03 -26.47
N GLN A 422 -26.91 -78.83 -25.18
CA GLN A 422 -27.66 -77.92 -24.31
C GLN A 422 -26.73 -76.86 -23.71
N ARG A 423 -27.12 -75.59 -23.79
CA ARG A 423 -26.40 -74.47 -23.17
C ARG A 423 -26.68 -74.46 -21.66
N MET A 424 -25.62 -74.43 -20.85
CA MET A 424 -25.73 -74.48 -19.38
C MET A 424 -25.77 -73.10 -18.70
N ASP A 425 -25.23 -72.05 -19.34
CA ASP A 425 -25.09 -70.73 -18.71
C ASP A 425 -26.12 -69.71 -19.21
N ALA A 426 -26.88 -69.16 -18.26
CA ALA A 426 -27.98 -68.20 -18.41
C ALA A 426 -27.54 -66.73 -18.46
N TRP A 427 -26.32 -66.42 -18.89
CA TRP A 427 -25.91 -65.03 -19.05
C TRP A 427 -26.46 -64.51 -20.37
N GLU A 428 -27.56 -63.77 -20.28
CA GLU A 428 -28.15 -63.05 -21.40
C GLU A 428 -27.22 -61.89 -21.77
N ILE A 429 -26.64 -61.96 -22.96
CA ILE A 429 -25.83 -60.87 -23.50
C ILE A 429 -26.82 -59.81 -23.98
N PRO A 430 -26.72 -58.55 -23.51
CA PRO A 430 -27.63 -57.49 -23.93
C PRO A 430 -27.64 -57.35 -25.46
N GLU A 431 -28.82 -57.28 -26.06
CA GLU A 431 -28.97 -57.07 -27.49
C GLU A 431 -28.72 -55.59 -27.82
N ILE A 432 -27.53 -55.30 -28.33
CA ILE A 432 -27.13 -53.95 -28.76
C ILE A 432 -27.11 -53.88 -30.29
N LYS A 433 -27.68 -52.80 -30.84
CA LYS A 433 -27.66 -52.54 -32.28
C LYS A 433 -26.23 -52.37 -32.79
N GLN A 434 -25.93 -52.98 -33.94
CA GLN A 434 -24.59 -52.95 -34.54
C GLN A 434 -24.08 -51.51 -34.80
N GLY A 435 -24.96 -50.59 -35.24
CA GLY A 435 -24.59 -49.20 -35.45
C GLY A 435 -24.12 -48.47 -34.20
N VAL A 436 -24.59 -48.85 -33.01
CA VAL A 436 -24.15 -48.26 -31.72
C VAL A 436 -22.72 -48.71 -31.40
N ILE A 437 -22.42 -49.98 -31.63
CA ILE A 437 -21.08 -50.57 -31.45
C ILE A 437 -20.09 -49.95 -32.45
N GLU A 438 -20.47 -49.80 -33.71
CA GLU A 438 -19.64 -49.18 -34.75
C GLU A 438 -19.35 -47.70 -34.46
N ASN A 439 -20.35 -46.96 -33.97
CA ASN A 439 -20.17 -45.57 -33.53
C ASN A 439 -19.21 -45.48 -32.34
N ALA A 440 -19.33 -46.36 -31.34
CA ALA A 440 -18.40 -46.43 -30.21
C ALA A 440 -16.97 -46.80 -30.65
N MET A 441 -16.81 -47.74 -31.59
CA MET A 441 -15.51 -48.05 -32.19
C MET A 441 -14.91 -46.85 -32.91
N THR A 442 -15.73 -46.11 -33.67
CA THR A 442 -15.29 -44.92 -34.41
C THR A 442 -14.84 -43.80 -33.47
N ARG A 443 -15.60 -43.54 -32.39
CA ARG A 443 -15.21 -42.57 -31.36
C ARG A 443 -13.90 -42.95 -30.68
N ARG A 444 -13.73 -44.23 -30.32
CA ARG A 444 -12.48 -44.72 -29.72
C ARG A 444 -11.30 -44.64 -30.68
N ALA A 445 -11.50 -44.95 -31.96
CA ALA A 445 -10.46 -44.82 -32.97
C ALA A 445 -10.05 -43.35 -33.18
N ALA A 446 -11.03 -42.44 -33.20
CA ALA A 446 -10.79 -41.00 -33.28
C ALA A 446 -10.00 -40.49 -32.06
N ALA A 447 -10.37 -40.91 -30.84
CA ALA A 447 -9.67 -40.56 -29.61
C ALA A 447 -8.21 -41.07 -29.55
N ILE A 448 -7.93 -42.23 -30.16
CA ILE A 448 -6.56 -42.73 -30.32
C ILE A 448 -5.77 -41.87 -31.32
N SER A 449 -6.41 -41.45 -32.42
CA SER A 449 -5.76 -40.69 -33.49
C SER A 449 -5.47 -39.23 -33.13
N SER A 450 -6.23 -38.63 -32.23
CA SER A 450 -6.09 -37.22 -31.80
C SER A 450 -4.98 -37.00 -30.77
N GLY A 451 -4.23 -38.04 -30.38
CA GLY A 451 -3.12 -37.92 -29.43
C GLY A 451 -3.55 -37.79 -27.96
N VAL A 452 -4.83 -37.94 -27.64
CA VAL A 452 -5.36 -37.99 -26.26
C VAL A 452 -4.90 -39.27 -25.52
N ARG A 453 -4.27 -40.21 -26.24
CA ARG A 453 -3.62 -41.41 -25.68
C ARG A 453 -2.13 -41.44 -26.02
N GLN A 454 -1.29 -41.16 -25.04
CA GLN A 454 -0.06 -41.93 -24.89
C GLN A 454 -0.37 -43.01 -23.85
N PHE A 455 -0.45 -44.26 -24.31
CA PHE A 455 -0.47 -45.42 -23.43
C PHE A 455 0.87 -45.56 -22.71
#